data_AF-A0A160VDP6-F1
#
_entry.id   AF-A0A160VDP6-F1
#
_cell.length_a   1.000
_cell.length_b   1.000
_cell.length_c   1.000
_cell.angle_alpha   90.00
_cell.angle_beta   90.00
_cell.angle_gamma   90.00
#
_symmetry.space_group_name_H-M   'P 1'
#
loop_
_entity.id
_entity.type
_entity.pdbx_description
1 polymer ?
#
loop_
_entity_poly.entity_id
_entity_poly.type
_entity_poly.pdbx_seq_one_letter_code
_entity_poly.pdbx_strand_id
1 'polypeptide(L)' 'MKLTLTPAEMVESDVHDLEAFGFSQNAISDAAQVISYFNYINRIADGLGVDLEPEMKK' A
#
# COMPACT_ATOMS: atom_id res chain seq x y z
N MET A 1 -6.28 -4.40 -1.95
CA MET A 1 -6.27 -3.61 -3.20
C MET A 1 -6.94 -2.25 -3.09
N LYS A 2 -8.04 -2.09 -2.33
CA LYS A 2 -8.78 -0.81 -2.21
C LYS A 2 -7.88 0.41 -1.94
N LEU A 3 -7.01 0.36 -0.93
CA LEU A 3 -6.07 1.44 -0.62
C LEU A 3 -5.09 1.81 -1.76
N THR A 4 -4.80 0.89 -2.68
CA THR A 4 -3.94 1.16 -3.85
C THR A 4 -4.72 1.71 -5.04
N LEU A 5 -5.93 1.18 -5.30
CA LEU A 5 -6.70 1.51 -6.49
C LEU A 5 -7.63 2.70 -6.29
N THR A 6 -8.30 2.77 -5.13
CA THR A 6 -9.29 3.79 -4.79
C THR A 6 -9.09 4.32 -3.36
N PRO A 7 -7.92 4.93 -3.05
CA PRO A 7 -7.63 5.42 -1.70
C PRO A 7 -8.66 6.45 -1.20
N ALA A 8 -9.28 7.22 -2.10
CA ALA A 8 -10.31 8.21 -1.76
C ALA A 8 -11.65 7.58 -1.30
N GLU A 9 -11.85 6.29 -1.54
CA GLU A 9 -13.06 5.55 -1.14
C GLU A 9 -12.87 4.77 0.18
N MET A 10 -11.70 4.89 0.82
CA MET A 10 -11.44 4.28 2.12
C MET A 10 -12.35 4.90 3.18
N VAL A 11 -12.98 4.05 3.98
CA VAL A 11 -13.92 4.42 5.04
C VAL A 11 -13.61 3.63 6.31
N GLU A 12 -14.17 4.08 7.43
CA GLU A 12 -13.97 3.46 8.75
C GLU A 12 -14.39 1.97 8.78
N SER A 13 -15.43 1.60 8.02
CA SER A 13 -15.87 0.19 7.95
C SER A 13 -14.80 -0.74 7.39
N ASP A 14 -13.93 -0.26 6.49
CA ASP A 14 -12.83 -1.08 5.97
C ASP A 14 -11.83 -1.47 7.08
N VAL A 15 -11.67 -0.61 8.09
CA VAL A 15 -10.82 -0.87 9.26
C VAL A 15 -11.53 -1.82 10.22
N HIS A 16 -12.80 -1.57 10.51
CA HIS A 16 -13.61 -2.45 11.38
C HIS A 16 -13.71 -3.87 10.83
N ASP A 17 -13.81 -4.04 9.51
CA ASP A 17 -13.81 -5.36 8.89
C ASP A 17 -12.49 -6.10 9.19
N LEU A 18 -11.34 -5.42 9.10
CA LEU A 18 -10.04 -6.00 9.43
C LEU A 18 -9.91 -6.33 10.93
N GLU A 19 -10.42 -5.48 11.82
CA GLU A 19 -10.49 -5.78 13.26
C GLU A 19 -11.37 -7.01 13.53
N ALA A 20 -12.51 -7.14 12.83
CA ALA A 20 -13.39 -8.30 12.93
C ALA A 20 -12.73 -9.59 12.42
N PHE A 21 -11.81 -9.50 11.46
CA PHE A 21 -10.94 -10.61 11.04
C PHE A 21 -9.82 -10.93 12.05
N GLY A 22 -9.68 -10.16 13.12
CA GLY A 22 -8.73 -10.39 14.21
C GLY A 22 -7.39 -9.65 14.06
N PHE A 23 -7.30 -8.69 13.14
CA PHE A 23 -6.11 -7.83 13.06
C PHE A 23 -6.12 -6.77 14.16
N SER A 24 -4.96 -6.49 14.73
CA SER A 24 -4.80 -5.38 15.68
C SER A 24 -4.68 -4.05 14.94
N GLN A 25 -5.03 -2.96 15.60
CA GLN A 25 -4.88 -1.60 15.06
C GLN A 25 -3.43 -1.29 14.63
N ASN A 26 -2.44 -1.83 15.35
CA ASN A 26 -1.04 -1.70 14.97
C ASN A 26 -0.76 -2.43 13.65
N ALA A 27 -1.24 -3.67 13.50
CA ALA A 27 -1.05 -4.43 12.27
C ALA A 27 -1.73 -3.77 11.06
N ILE A 28 -2.91 -3.16 11.26
CA ILE A 28 -3.62 -2.41 10.21
C ILE A 28 -2.84 -1.16 9.81
N SER A 29 -2.32 -0.42 10.79
CA SER A 29 -1.46 0.75 10.56
C SER A 29 -0.18 0.37 9.79
N ASP A 30 0.48 -0.71 10.20
CA ASP A 30 1.69 -1.21 9.54
C ASP A 30 1.39 -1.58 8.07
N ALA A 31 0.28 -2.28 7.82
CA ALA A 31 -0.14 -2.63 6.46
C ALA A 31 -0.40 -1.37 5.61
N ALA A 32 -1.09 -0.37 6.15
CA ALA A 32 -1.34 0.89 5.45
C ALA A 32 -0.05 1.62 5.09
N GLN A 33 0.93 1.65 5.99
CA GLN A 33 2.24 2.25 5.75
C GLN A 33 3.02 1.53 4.65
N VAL A 34 3.08 0.19 4.70
CA VAL A 34 3.77 -0.60 3.67
C VAL A 34 3.12 -0.41 2.29
N ILE A 35 1.79 -0.50 2.21
CA ILE A 35 1.05 -0.29 0.96
C ILE A 35 1.31 1.11 0.40
N SER A 36 1.33 2.13 1.25
CA SER A 36 1.56 3.52 0.85
C SER A 36 3.01 3.74 0.39
N TYR A 37 3.98 3.12 1.06
CA TYR A 37 5.40 3.21 0.70
C TYR A 37 5.67 2.65 -0.69
N PHE A 38 5.14 1.47 -1.00
CA PHE A 38 5.27 0.90 -2.35
C PHE A 38 4.55 1.75 -3.40
N ASN A 39 3.39 2.29 -3.06
CA ASN A 39 2.67 3.23 -3.93
C ASN A 39 3.51 4.48 -4.24
N TYR A 40 4.22 5.02 -3.26
CA TYR A 40 5.13 6.14 -3.46
C TYR A 40 6.32 5.75 -4.34
N ILE A 41 7.03 4.67 -4.01
CA ILE A 41 8.21 4.25 -4.77
C ILE A 41 7.88 3.95 -6.22
N ASN A 42 6.78 3.24 -6.49
CA ASN A 42 6.38 2.94 -7.86
C ASN A 42 6.12 4.23 -8.66
N ARG A 43 5.49 5.25 -8.05
CA ARG A 43 5.28 6.54 -8.70
C ARG A 43 6.58 7.29 -8.98
N ILE A 44 7.55 7.22 -8.08
CA ILE A 44 8.86 7.84 -8.29
C ILE A 44 9.64 7.11 -9.37
N ALA A 45 9.71 5.78 -9.29
CA ALA A 45 10.46 4.97 -10.24
C ALA A 45 9.86 5.08 -11.65
N ASP A 46 8.57 4.79 -11.80
CA ASP A 46 7.89 4.81 -13.10
C ASP A 46 7.75 6.25 -13.62
N GLY A 47 7.45 7.20 -12.73
CA GLY A 47 7.19 8.60 -13.12
C GLY A 47 8.43 9.38 -13.52
N LEU A 48 9.61 9.01 -12.99
CA LEU A 48 10.89 9.64 -13.36
C LEU A 48 11.70 8.77 -14.35
N GLY A 49 11.19 7.61 -14.74
CA GLY A 49 11.89 6.69 -15.64
C GLY A 49 13.16 6.09 -15.01
N VAL A 50 13.14 5.86 -13.70
CA VAL A 50 14.24 5.17 -13.01
C VAL A 50 14.27 3.72 -13.47
N ASP A 51 15.37 3.33 -14.11
CA ASP A 51 15.59 1.95 -14.48
C ASP A 51 15.65 1.06 -13.25
N LEU A 52 15.10 -0.15 -13.37
CA LEU A 52 15.35 -1.20 -12.39
C LEU A 52 16.85 -1.45 -12.28
N GLU A 53 17.33 -1.65 -11.05
CA GLU A 53 18.68 -2.13 -10.82
C GLU A 53 18.95 -3.39 -11.65
N PRO A 54 20.16 -3.58 -12.19
CA PRO A 54 20.48 -4.71 -13.04
C PRO A 54 20.12 -6.07 -12.44
N GLU A 55 20.22 -6.25 -11.11
CA GLU A 55 19.87 -7.50 -10.43
C GLU A 55 18.36 -7.78 -10.39
N MET A 56 17.52 -6.78 -10.67
CA MET A 56 16.06 -6.89 -10.71
C MET A 56 15.50 -7.09 -12.13
N LYS A 57 16.35 -7.00 -13.17
CA LYS A 57 15.95 -7.28 -14.55
C LYS A 57 15.83 -8.80 -14.74
N LYS A 58 14.62 -9.25 -15.13
CA LYS A 58 14.31 -10.67 -15.41
C LYS A 58 15.09 -11.24 -16.58
#